data_AF-A0A4Q2YVI3-F1
#
_entry.id   AF-A0A4Q2YVI3-F1
#
_cell.length_a   1.000
_cell.length_b   1.000
_cell.length_c   1.000
_cell.angle_alpha   90.00
_cell.angle_beta   90.00
_cell.angle_gamma   90.00
#
_symmetry.space_group_name_H-M   'P 1'
#
loop_
_entity.id
_entity.type
_entity.pdbx_description
1 polymer ?
#
loop_
_entity_poly.entity_id
_entity_poly.type
_entity_poly.pdbx_seq_one_letter_code
_entity_poly.pdbx_strand_id
1 'polypeptide(L)'
;MKPKRLLIPIFPAAAVCVISMMSAASAADVTLTGSDALNTTSFNAIGLWDSLAAPASGNDYFTSGFTLRTPNTTGQTYTFEGDSLTVDFTGRLLGKSTGTQTLNFTNGDGLILNGGAFYQANASTTAYALTATGKIRVDSPSYIGASGALGGTANSETLDITAVISGAGDLTV
;
A
#
# COMPACT_ATOMS: atom_id res chain seq x y z
N MET A 1 -44.44 -31.60 -61.04
CA MET A 1 -44.97 -31.60 -59.66
C MET A 1 -44.56 -30.28 -59.01
N LYS A 2 -45.51 -29.47 -58.51
CA LYS A 2 -45.28 -28.12 -57.96
C LYS A 2 -44.61 -28.19 -56.57
N PRO A 3 -43.60 -27.34 -56.26
CA PRO A 3 -42.99 -27.28 -54.94
C PRO A 3 -43.91 -26.58 -53.94
N LYS A 4 -44.19 -27.23 -52.81
CA LYS A 4 -44.90 -26.66 -51.66
C LYS A 4 -43.96 -25.74 -50.89
N ARG A 5 -44.30 -24.45 -50.78
CA ARG A 5 -43.60 -23.48 -49.92
C ARG A 5 -44.00 -23.72 -48.46
N LEU A 6 -43.04 -24.03 -47.60
CA LEU A 6 -43.23 -24.14 -46.16
C LEU A 6 -42.93 -22.77 -45.53
N LEU A 7 -43.94 -22.12 -44.95
CA LEU A 7 -43.76 -20.95 -44.09
C LEU A 7 -43.17 -21.41 -42.75
N ILE A 8 -42.03 -20.86 -42.36
CA ILE A 8 -41.46 -21.01 -41.01
C ILE A 8 -41.71 -19.70 -40.26
N PRO A 9 -42.36 -19.71 -39.09
CA PRO A 9 -42.60 -18.51 -38.30
C PRO A 9 -41.30 -18.01 -37.64
N ILE A 10 -41.14 -16.68 -37.63
CA ILE A 10 -40.08 -15.94 -36.95
C ILE A 10 -40.34 -15.99 -35.43
N PHE A 11 -39.40 -16.52 -34.65
CA PHE A 11 -39.41 -16.40 -33.19
C PHE A 11 -38.82 -15.02 -32.78
N PRO A 12 -39.44 -14.27 -31.87
CA PRO A 12 -38.93 -12.98 -31.43
C PRO A 12 -37.73 -13.15 -30.49
N ALA A 13 -36.75 -12.26 -30.67
CA ALA A 13 -35.51 -12.20 -29.92
C ALA A 13 -35.75 -12.00 -28.41
N ALA A 14 -35.26 -12.93 -27.60
CA ALA A 14 -35.15 -12.73 -26.16
C ALA A 14 -33.96 -11.81 -25.88
N ALA A 15 -34.24 -10.55 -25.53
CA ALA A 15 -33.25 -9.63 -24.99
C ALA A 15 -32.89 -10.08 -23.57
N VAL A 16 -31.75 -10.75 -23.40
CA VAL A 16 -31.18 -11.03 -22.08
C VAL A 16 -30.50 -9.75 -21.61
N CYS A 17 -31.16 -9.02 -20.71
CA CYS A 17 -30.55 -7.90 -20.01
C CYS A 17 -29.68 -8.46 -18.88
N VAL A 18 -28.37 -8.58 -19.12
CA VAL A 18 -27.39 -8.95 -18.09
C VAL A 18 -27.23 -7.75 -17.17
N ILE A 19 -27.93 -7.77 -16.03
CA ILE A 19 -27.68 -6.82 -14.94
C ILE A 19 -26.34 -7.25 -14.33
N SER A 20 -25.27 -6.58 -14.73
CA SER A 20 -23.98 -6.67 -14.05
C SER A 20 -24.18 -6.22 -12.61
N MET A 21 -24.19 -7.16 -11.68
CA MET A 21 -24.14 -6.85 -10.25
C MET A 21 -22.78 -6.23 -9.98
N MET A 22 -22.70 -4.90 -10.07
CA MET A 22 -21.58 -4.15 -9.53
C MET A 22 -21.72 -4.29 -8.02
N SER A 23 -21.14 -5.35 -7.47
CA SER A 23 -20.96 -5.46 -6.03
C SER A 23 -20.09 -4.28 -5.67
N ALA A 24 -20.66 -3.27 -5.01
CA ALA A 24 -19.85 -2.31 -4.27
C ALA A 24 -19.14 -3.17 -3.22
N ALA A 25 -17.89 -3.56 -3.50
CA ALA A 25 -17.03 -4.13 -2.48
C ALA A 25 -16.95 -3.04 -1.41
N SER A 26 -17.55 -3.29 -0.24
CA SER A 26 -17.28 -2.47 0.92
C SER A 26 -15.79 -2.57 1.17
N ALA A 27 -15.11 -1.44 1.35
CA ALA A 27 -13.71 -1.45 1.70
C ALA A 27 -13.52 -2.33 2.93
N ALA A 28 -12.69 -3.37 2.83
CA ALA A 28 -12.41 -4.23 3.97
C ALA A 28 -11.26 -3.62 4.76
N ASP A 29 -11.43 -3.54 6.07
CA ASP A 29 -10.34 -3.23 6.98
C ASP A 29 -9.47 -4.49 7.15
N VAL A 30 -8.17 -4.35 6.87
CA VAL A 30 -7.18 -5.42 6.92
C VAL A 30 -6.08 -5.03 7.90
N THR A 31 -5.86 -5.85 8.93
CA THR A 31 -4.93 -5.53 10.01
C THR A 31 -3.68 -6.39 9.98
N LEU A 32 -2.53 -5.80 10.34
CA LEU A 32 -1.34 -6.59 10.64
C LEU A 32 -1.56 -7.41 11.91
N THR A 33 -1.20 -8.69 11.84
CA THR A 33 -1.25 -9.63 12.97
C THR A 33 0.09 -9.75 13.70
N GLY A 34 1.14 -9.13 13.17
CA GLY A 34 2.48 -9.12 13.76
C GLY A 34 3.43 -8.21 13.01
N SER A 35 4.62 -7.98 13.58
CA SER A 35 5.68 -7.22 12.93
C SER A 35 6.41 -8.06 11.91
N ASP A 36 6.74 -7.46 10.76
CA ASP A 36 7.62 -8.07 9.78
C ASP A 36 8.98 -8.38 10.42
N ALA A 37 9.36 -9.65 10.32
CA ALA A 37 10.69 -10.12 10.66
C ALA A 37 11.76 -9.42 9.79
N LEU A 38 13.03 -9.58 10.17
CA LEU A 38 14.12 -9.06 9.34
C LEU A 38 14.07 -9.70 7.95
N ASN A 39 14.26 -8.87 6.92
CA ASN A 39 14.24 -9.27 5.50
C ASN A 39 12.91 -9.85 4.98
N THR A 40 11.82 -9.72 5.73
CA THR A 40 10.47 -9.98 5.23
C THR A 40 9.73 -8.67 4.99
N THR A 41 8.63 -8.73 4.24
CA THR A 41 7.78 -7.58 3.93
C THR A 41 6.33 -8.03 3.80
N SER A 42 5.43 -7.27 4.41
CA SER A 42 3.98 -7.34 4.16
C SER A 42 3.51 -6.22 3.20
N PHE A 43 4.40 -5.32 2.77
CA PHE A 43 4.04 -4.13 1.99
C PHE A 43 3.51 -4.46 0.59
N ASN A 44 4.02 -5.52 -0.04
CA ASN A 44 3.64 -5.95 -1.39
C ASN A 44 3.53 -7.49 -1.53
N ALA A 45 3.40 -8.19 -0.41
CA ALA A 45 3.33 -9.65 -0.36
C ALA A 45 2.29 -10.08 0.68
N ILE A 46 1.91 -11.37 0.69
CA ILE A 46 0.91 -11.93 1.61
C ILE A 46 1.20 -11.53 3.06
N GLY A 47 2.47 -11.62 3.46
CA GLY A 47 2.92 -11.05 4.72
C GLY A 47 2.15 -11.56 5.95
N LEU A 48 1.93 -10.65 6.88
CA LEU A 48 1.26 -10.87 8.17
C LEU A 48 -0.11 -10.19 8.25
N TRP A 49 -0.80 -10.03 7.13
CA TRP A 49 -2.17 -9.52 7.08
C TRP A 49 -3.17 -10.58 7.53
N ASP A 50 -4.20 -10.20 8.29
CA ASP A 50 -5.30 -11.08 8.71
C ASP A 50 -6.11 -11.66 7.53
N SER A 51 -6.13 -10.97 6.40
CA SER A 51 -6.72 -11.43 5.14
C SER A 51 -5.96 -12.58 4.46
N LEU A 52 -4.72 -12.85 4.88
CA LEU A 52 -3.81 -13.84 4.27
C LEU A 52 -3.58 -13.59 2.76
N ALA A 53 -3.68 -12.35 2.33
CA ALA A 53 -3.46 -11.91 0.96
C ALA A 53 -2.51 -10.70 0.93
N ALA A 54 -1.84 -10.50 -0.22
CA ALA A 54 -1.06 -9.29 -0.43
C ALA A 54 -2.00 -8.06 -0.48
N PRO A 55 -1.49 -6.85 -0.20
CA PRO A 55 -2.28 -5.64 -0.35
C PRO A 55 -2.93 -5.53 -1.72
N ALA A 56 -4.19 -5.08 -1.76
CA ALA A 56 -5.00 -4.98 -2.96
C ALA A 56 -5.97 -3.79 -2.85
N SER A 57 -6.28 -3.19 -4.00
CA SER A 57 -7.20 -2.05 -4.09
C SER A 57 -8.58 -2.39 -3.57
N GLY A 58 -9.27 -1.40 -3.00
CA GLY A 58 -10.57 -1.58 -2.37
C GLY A 58 -10.48 -2.08 -0.92
N ASN A 59 -9.31 -2.06 -0.28
CA ASN A 59 -9.14 -2.39 1.13
C ASN A 59 -8.32 -1.30 1.84
N ASP A 60 -8.62 -1.09 3.11
CA ASP A 60 -7.89 -0.19 4.01
C ASP A 60 -7.01 -1.02 4.96
N TYR A 61 -5.74 -0.64 5.07
CA TYR A 61 -4.73 -1.44 5.78
C TYR A 61 -4.23 -0.73 7.05
N PHE A 62 -4.15 -1.45 8.16
CA PHE A 62 -3.81 -0.90 9.47
C PHE A 62 -2.63 -1.64 10.10
N THR A 63 -1.63 -0.91 10.60
CA THR A 63 -0.46 -1.54 11.22
C THR A 63 -0.72 -2.05 12.62
N SER A 64 -1.80 -1.62 13.31
CA SER A 64 -2.19 -2.08 14.65
C SER A 64 -1.07 -2.04 15.70
N GLY A 65 -0.12 -1.10 15.57
CA GLY A 65 1.05 -0.99 16.46
C GLY A 65 2.27 -1.82 16.03
N PHE A 66 2.19 -2.57 14.94
CA PHE A 66 3.28 -3.40 14.45
C PHE A 66 4.22 -2.66 13.47
N THR A 67 5.42 -3.22 13.27
CA THR A 67 6.35 -2.75 12.24
C THR A 67 6.06 -3.43 10.90
N LEU A 68 5.63 -2.64 9.92
CA LEU A 68 5.59 -2.99 8.51
C LEU A 68 6.92 -2.64 7.85
N ARG A 69 7.51 -3.54 7.06
CA ARG A 69 8.77 -3.30 6.33
C ARG A 69 8.50 -3.18 4.85
N THR A 70 9.15 -2.23 4.17
CA THR A 70 9.16 -2.17 2.71
C THR A 70 10.09 -3.24 2.13
N PRO A 71 10.00 -3.54 0.82
CA PRO A 71 10.93 -4.47 0.19
C PRO A 71 12.38 -3.99 0.26
N ASN A 72 13.28 -4.91 0.61
CA ASN A 72 14.72 -4.65 0.68
C ASN A 72 15.38 -4.84 -0.70
N THR A 73 15.20 -3.86 -1.60
CA THR A 73 15.73 -3.90 -2.96
C THR A 73 16.31 -2.56 -3.41
N THR A 74 17.18 -2.61 -4.42
CA THR A 74 17.80 -1.44 -5.06
C THR A 74 17.05 -1.03 -6.32
N GLY A 75 16.81 0.28 -6.55
CA GLY A 75 16.39 0.83 -7.84
C GLY A 75 14.91 0.68 -8.20
N GLN A 76 14.08 0.13 -7.32
CA GLN A 76 12.69 -0.21 -7.62
C GLN A 76 11.70 0.86 -7.15
N THR A 77 10.56 0.94 -7.83
CA THR A 77 9.37 1.67 -7.38
C THR A 77 8.32 0.66 -6.90
N TYR A 78 7.73 0.89 -5.73
CA TYR A 78 6.65 0.09 -5.18
C TYR A 78 5.42 0.96 -4.95
N THR A 79 4.31 0.63 -5.61
CA THR A 79 3.01 1.20 -5.29
C THR A 79 2.39 0.38 -4.18
N PHE A 80 1.86 1.05 -3.15
CA PHE A 80 1.01 0.38 -2.18
C PHE A 80 -0.36 0.14 -2.83
N GLU A 81 -0.72 -1.13 -3.00
CA GLU A 81 -1.90 -1.51 -3.77
C GLU A 81 -3.22 -1.27 -3.03
N GLY A 82 -3.20 -1.19 -1.69
CA GLY A 82 -4.38 -0.84 -0.88
C GLY A 82 -4.84 0.60 -1.08
N ASP A 83 -6.10 0.87 -0.74
CA ASP A 83 -6.68 2.22 -0.84
C ASP A 83 -6.06 3.17 0.20
N SER A 84 -5.80 2.65 1.40
CA SER A 84 -5.03 3.35 2.42
C SER A 84 -4.11 2.44 3.20
N LEU A 85 -3.01 3.01 3.71
CA LEU A 85 -2.16 2.42 4.73
C LEU A 85 -2.15 3.35 5.94
N THR A 86 -2.79 2.95 7.03
CA THR A 86 -2.78 3.65 8.30
C THR A 86 -1.67 3.10 9.19
N VAL A 87 -0.73 3.98 9.55
CA VAL A 87 0.30 3.69 10.54
C VAL A 87 -0.19 4.16 11.90
N ASP A 88 -0.72 3.21 12.68
CA ASP A 88 -1.34 3.44 13.98
C ASP A 88 -0.31 3.80 15.07
N PHE A 89 -0.82 4.30 16.20
CA PHE A 89 -0.03 4.60 17.39
C PHE A 89 0.89 3.43 17.78
N THR A 90 2.16 3.74 18.07
CA THR A 90 3.28 2.77 18.30
C THR A 90 3.71 1.93 17.10
N GLY A 91 2.92 1.93 16.02
CA GLY A 91 3.20 1.26 14.78
C GLY A 91 4.22 2.02 13.94
N ARG A 92 4.78 1.31 12.96
CA ARG A 92 5.83 1.86 12.12
C ARG A 92 5.80 1.32 10.69
N LEU A 93 5.90 2.21 9.71
CA LEU A 93 6.39 1.89 8.37
C LEU A 93 7.91 2.05 8.36
N LEU A 94 8.63 0.97 8.09
CA LEU A 94 10.08 0.95 8.06
C LEU A 94 10.57 0.72 6.63
N GLY A 95 11.04 1.79 6.01
CA GLY A 95 11.77 1.82 4.75
C GLY A 95 13.06 1.00 4.84
N LYS A 96 13.19 0.05 3.90
CA LYS A 96 14.30 -0.90 3.80
C LYS A 96 15.08 -0.73 2.49
N SER A 97 15.16 0.47 1.94
CA SER A 97 15.92 0.68 0.70
C SER A 97 17.39 0.27 0.87
N THR A 98 18.00 -0.29 -0.17
CA THR A 98 19.45 -0.56 -0.30
C THR A 98 20.10 0.29 -1.41
N GLY A 99 19.36 1.25 -1.98
CA GLY A 99 19.84 2.22 -2.98
C GLY A 99 18.82 3.34 -3.16
N THR A 100 18.56 3.81 -4.38
CA THR A 100 17.41 4.70 -4.63
C THR A 100 16.16 3.84 -4.82
N GLN A 101 15.14 4.04 -3.97
CA GLN A 101 13.85 3.36 -4.03
C GLN A 101 12.73 4.39 -3.94
N THR A 102 11.60 4.12 -4.57
CA THR A 102 10.40 4.97 -4.47
C THR A 102 9.21 4.17 -3.93
N LEU A 103 8.47 4.75 -2.99
CA LEU A 103 7.15 4.27 -2.58
C LEU A 103 6.07 5.22 -3.11
N ASN A 104 5.03 4.66 -3.72
CA ASN A 104 3.91 5.43 -4.23
C ASN A 104 2.65 5.12 -3.43
N PHE A 105 2.06 6.17 -2.83
CA PHE A 105 0.79 6.11 -2.11
C PHE A 105 -0.28 6.89 -2.88
N THR A 106 -0.64 6.39 -4.06
CA THR A 106 -1.53 7.08 -5.01
C THR A 106 -2.99 6.66 -4.90
N ASN A 107 -3.26 5.45 -4.40
CA ASN A 107 -4.61 4.90 -4.25
C ASN A 107 -5.37 5.60 -3.10
N GLY A 108 -6.70 5.42 -3.06
CA GLY A 108 -7.63 5.90 -2.02
C GLY A 108 -7.19 7.15 -1.24
N ASP A 109 -6.88 6.98 0.04
CA ASP A 109 -6.34 8.03 0.91
C ASP A 109 -4.80 8.05 0.95
N GLY A 110 -4.14 7.00 0.44
CA GLY A 110 -2.69 6.89 0.43
C GLY A 110 -2.13 6.50 1.81
N LEU A 111 -1.05 7.13 2.25
CA LEU A 111 -0.46 6.87 3.57
C LEU A 111 -1.11 7.76 4.62
N ILE A 112 -1.64 7.18 5.69
CA ILE A 112 -2.19 7.89 6.84
C ILE A 112 -1.25 7.67 8.03
N LEU A 113 -0.75 8.74 8.62
CA LEU A 113 0.01 8.72 9.87
C LEU A 113 -0.94 9.07 11.02
N ASN A 114 -1.35 8.03 11.76
CA ASN A 114 -2.30 8.15 12.87
C ASN A 114 -1.60 7.84 14.21
N GLY A 115 -0.55 8.60 14.51
CA GLY A 115 0.22 8.46 15.75
C GLY A 115 1.44 7.54 15.62
N GLY A 116 1.64 6.95 14.45
CA GLY A 116 2.76 6.09 14.13
C GLY A 116 3.97 6.82 13.54
N ALA A 117 4.94 6.04 13.09
CA ALA A 117 6.16 6.57 12.48
C ALA A 117 6.44 6.00 11.09
N PHE A 118 6.97 6.83 10.20
CA PHE A 118 7.56 6.38 8.95
C PHE A 118 9.06 6.70 8.96
N TYR A 119 9.85 5.64 9.08
CA TYR A 119 11.30 5.75 9.07
C TYR A 119 11.92 5.07 7.87
N GLN A 120 13.01 5.64 7.36
CA GLN A 120 14.01 4.90 6.58
C GLN A 120 15.08 4.38 7.55
N ALA A 121 15.35 3.08 7.53
CA ALA A 121 16.53 2.54 8.21
C ALA A 121 16.96 1.19 7.62
N ASN A 122 18.20 1.10 7.16
CA ASN A 122 18.79 -0.13 6.65
C ASN A 122 20.29 -0.25 6.91
N ALA A 123 20.76 -1.48 7.12
CA ALA A 123 22.18 -1.75 7.19
C ALA A 123 22.72 -1.83 5.75
N SER A 124 23.21 -0.70 5.23
CA SER A 124 23.86 -0.62 3.92
C SER A 124 25.27 -0.05 4.05
N THR A 125 26.18 -0.54 3.22
CA THR A 125 27.55 -0.01 3.08
C THR A 125 27.66 1.08 2.02
N THR A 126 26.56 1.40 1.32
CA THR A 126 26.46 2.45 0.30
C THR A 126 25.38 3.44 0.68
N ALA A 127 25.47 4.69 0.22
CA ALA A 127 24.41 5.69 0.43
C ALA A 127 23.11 5.26 -0.26
N TYR A 128 21.97 5.54 0.39
CA TYR A 128 20.67 5.10 -0.10
C TYR A 128 19.57 6.09 0.26
N ALA A 129 18.58 6.18 -0.61
CA ALA A 129 17.45 7.10 -0.51
C ALA A 129 16.14 6.35 -0.70
N LEU A 130 15.13 6.73 0.07
CA LEU A 130 13.76 6.33 -0.14
C LEU A 130 12.94 7.58 -0.40
N THR A 131 12.33 7.64 -1.56
CA THR A 131 11.40 8.70 -1.90
C THR A 131 9.98 8.23 -1.68
N ALA A 132 9.20 8.95 -0.88
CA ALA A 132 7.77 8.75 -0.77
C ALA A 132 7.02 9.76 -1.64
N THR A 133 6.12 9.26 -2.48
CA THR A 133 5.30 10.06 -3.41
C THR A 133 3.81 9.79 -3.19
N GLY A 134 2.94 10.56 -3.86
CA GLY A 134 1.50 10.43 -3.76
C GLY A 134 0.93 11.29 -2.65
N LYS A 135 0.23 10.67 -1.68
CA LYS A 135 -0.48 11.37 -0.60
C LYS A 135 -0.02 10.85 0.76
N ILE A 136 0.24 11.79 1.68
CA ILE A 136 0.43 11.52 3.10
C ILE A 136 -0.57 12.39 3.88
N ARG A 137 -1.38 11.77 4.73
CA ARG A 137 -2.30 12.46 5.63
C ARG A 137 -1.86 12.24 7.08
N VAL A 138 -1.70 13.31 7.85
CA VAL A 138 -1.29 13.24 9.26
C VAL A 138 -2.50 13.55 10.14
N ASP A 139 -3.04 12.53 10.80
CA ASP A 139 -4.25 12.64 11.61
C ASP A 139 -3.95 12.85 13.09
N SER A 140 -2.82 12.33 13.57
CA SER A 140 -2.38 12.39 14.96
C SER A 140 -0.87 12.65 15.03
N PRO A 141 -0.32 13.12 16.18
CA PRO A 141 1.11 13.41 16.33
C PRO A 141 2.01 12.25 15.86
N SER A 142 2.77 12.47 14.81
CA SER A 142 3.51 11.41 14.10
C SER A 142 4.95 11.82 13.79
N TYR A 143 5.77 10.83 13.41
CA TYR A 143 7.18 11.02 13.11
C TYR A 143 7.52 10.56 11.69
N ILE A 144 8.30 11.36 10.97
CA ILE A 144 8.98 10.95 9.74
C ILE A 144 10.48 11.16 9.94
N GLY A 145 11.33 10.26 9.45
CA GLY A 145 12.77 10.53 9.50
C GLY A 145 13.66 9.42 8.96
N ALA A 146 14.95 9.74 8.82
CA ALA A 146 16.00 8.75 8.60
C ALA A 146 16.63 8.40 9.96
N SER A 147 16.44 7.15 10.42
CA SER A 147 16.73 6.78 11.81
C SER A 147 18.12 6.14 12.01
N GLY A 148 18.88 5.82 10.96
CA GLY A 148 20.10 5.04 11.10
C GLY A 148 19.81 3.55 11.28
N ALA A 149 20.63 2.67 10.71
CA ALA A 149 20.76 1.32 11.26
C ALA A 149 21.39 1.39 12.67
N LEU A 150 20.82 0.68 13.66
CA LEU A 150 21.34 0.58 15.05
C LEU A 150 22.76 -0.04 15.16
N GLY A 151 23.44 -0.34 14.04
CA GLY A 151 24.77 -0.96 14.01
C GLY A 151 25.54 -0.81 12.69
N GLY A 152 25.28 0.23 11.89
CA GLY A 152 25.96 0.48 10.61
C GLY A 152 26.96 1.64 10.66
N THR A 153 28.12 1.47 10.05
CA THR A 153 29.13 2.53 9.83
C THR A 153 28.57 3.66 8.98
N ALA A 154 28.79 4.90 9.44
CA ALA A 154 28.55 6.19 8.79
C ALA A 154 28.16 6.13 7.31
N ASN A 155 26.86 6.13 7.01
CA ASN A 155 26.34 6.33 5.66
C ASN A 155 25.12 7.23 5.72
N SER A 156 24.98 8.09 4.70
CA SER A 156 23.83 8.99 4.53
C SER A 156 22.62 8.19 4.08
N GLU A 157 21.62 8.16 4.95
CA GLU A 157 20.31 7.58 4.69
C GLU A 157 19.37 8.75 4.48
N THR A 158 18.64 8.75 3.37
CA THR A 158 17.71 9.83 3.05
C THR A 158 16.30 9.29 2.96
N LEU A 159 15.37 10.01 3.59
CA LEU A 159 13.94 9.86 3.38
C LEU A 159 13.43 11.15 2.72
N ASP A 160 13.21 11.09 1.41
CA ASP A 160 12.71 12.22 0.62
C ASP A 160 11.19 12.16 0.57
N ILE A 161 10.52 13.19 1.07
CA ILE A 161 9.06 13.31 0.96
C ILE A 161 8.71 14.25 -0.18
N THR A 162 8.15 13.69 -1.24
CA THR A 162 7.63 14.44 -2.40
C THR A 162 6.12 14.32 -2.53
N ALA A 163 5.50 13.50 -1.67
CA ALA A 163 4.06 13.39 -1.54
C ALA A 163 3.42 14.72 -1.09
N VAL A 164 2.17 14.92 -1.46
CA VAL A 164 1.35 15.98 -0.87
C VAL A 164 1.06 15.61 0.58
N ILE A 165 1.47 16.46 1.52
CA ILE A 165 1.20 16.29 2.94
C ILE A 165 -0.08 17.08 3.30
N SER A 166 -1.00 16.45 4.01
CA SER A 166 -2.26 17.01 4.47
C SER A 166 -2.60 16.51 5.88
N GLY A 167 -3.74 16.92 6.43
CA GLY A 167 -4.19 16.53 7.77
C GLY A 167 -3.99 17.63 8.82
N ALA A 168 -4.39 17.34 10.05
CA ALA A 168 -4.39 18.29 11.17
C ALA A 168 -3.47 17.87 12.34
N GLY A 169 -2.86 16.68 12.27
CA GLY A 169 -1.95 16.19 13.30
C GLY A 169 -0.56 16.82 13.19
N ASP A 170 0.11 16.94 14.33
CA ASP A 170 1.49 17.41 14.37
C ASP A 170 2.44 16.42 13.67
N LEU A 171 3.36 16.94 12.86
CA LEU A 171 4.37 16.14 12.20
C LEU A 171 5.76 16.55 12.69
N THR A 172 6.46 15.60 13.32
CA THR A 172 7.88 15.77 13.68
C THR A 172 8.74 15.14 12.58
N VAL A 173 9.79 15.87 12.17
CA VAL A 173 10.76 15.46 11.13
C VAL A 173 12.19 15.43 11.67
#